data_AF-H9EY66-F1
#
_entry.id   AF-H9EY66-F1
#
_cell.length_a   1.000
_cell.length_b   1.000
_cell.length_c   1.000
_cell.angle_alpha   90.00
_cell.angle_beta   90.00
_cell.angle_gamma   90.00
#
_symmetry.space_group_name_H-M   'P 1'
#
loop_
_entity.id
_entity.type
_entity.pdbx_description
1 polymer ?
#
loop_
_entity_poly.entity_id
_entity_poly.type
_entity_poly.pdbx_seq_one_letter_code
_entity_poly.pdbx_strand_id
1 'polypeptide(L)'
;MIRAPRCFLRISVAPAAALAAALLSSLARCSFLEPRDPVDSSLSPYFGTKTRYEDVNPGLLSGPEAPWRDPELLEGTCTPVQLVALIRHGTRYPTAKQIRKLRQLHGLLQARGSRDGGGSSTGSRD
;
A
#
# COMPACT_ATOMS: atom_id res chain seq x y z
N MET A 1 -31.91 30.89 -56.19
CA MET A 1 -31.81 29.55 -55.57
C MET A 1 -30.35 29.17 -55.47
N ILE A 2 -29.70 29.31 -54.30
CA ILE A 2 -28.33 28.83 -54.10
C ILE A 2 -28.35 27.97 -52.83
N ARG A 3 -28.24 26.67 -53.05
CA ARG A 3 -28.28 25.61 -52.04
C ARG A 3 -26.89 25.48 -51.43
N ALA A 4 -26.70 25.96 -50.21
CA ALA A 4 -25.47 25.72 -49.46
C ALA A 4 -25.42 24.25 -48.99
N PRO A 5 -24.29 23.53 -49.13
CA PRO A 5 -24.17 22.21 -48.56
C PRO A 5 -23.94 22.34 -47.05
N ARG A 6 -24.88 21.80 -46.26
CA ARG A 6 -24.64 21.51 -44.84
C ARG A 6 -23.63 20.38 -44.76
N CYS A 7 -22.36 20.74 -44.63
CA CYS A 7 -21.31 19.78 -44.31
C CYS A 7 -21.43 19.44 -42.82
N PHE A 8 -22.16 18.38 -42.48
CA PHE A 8 -22.09 17.78 -41.16
C PHE A 8 -20.74 17.09 -41.05
N LEU A 9 -19.75 17.79 -40.48
CA LEU A 9 -18.53 17.15 -39.99
C LEU A 9 -18.95 16.19 -38.87
N ARG A 10 -19.17 14.92 -39.22
CA ARG A 10 -19.16 13.82 -38.26
C ARG A 10 -17.72 13.70 -37.77
N ILE A 11 -17.39 14.49 -36.75
CA ILE A 11 -16.22 14.23 -35.92
C ILE A 11 -16.47 12.85 -35.33
N SER A 12 -15.73 11.85 -35.80
CA SER A 12 -15.71 10.55 -35.17
C SER A 12 -15.12 10.78 -33.78
N VAL A 13 -15.99 10.80 -32.75
CA VAL A 13 -15.62 10.98 -31.34
C VAL A 13 -14.90 9.73 -30.79
N ALA A 14 -14.87 8.64 -31.58
CA ALA A 14 -14.35 7.34 -31.19
C ALA A 14 -12.87 7.32 -30.72
N PRO A 15 -11.89 7.94 -31.41
CA PRO A 15 -10.50 7.85 -30.99
C PRO A 15 -10.21 8.69 -29.76
N ALA A 16 -10.82 9.88 -29.64
CA ALA A 16 -10.65 10.75 -28.48
C ALA A 16 -11.33 10.18 -27.22
N ALA A 17 -12.53 9.62 -27.37
CA ALA A 17 -13.22 8.95 -26.27
C ALA A 17 -12.50 7.65 -25.83
N ALA A 18 -11.94 6.89 -26.78
CA ALA A 18 -11.14 5.71 -26.47
C ALA A 18 -9.84 6.06 -25.73
N LEU A 19 -9.15 7.13 -26.16
CA LEU A 19 -7.97 7.65 -25.46
C LEU A 19 -8.31 8.15 -24.05
N ALA A 20 -9.40 8.90 -23.90
CA ALA A 20 -9.87 9.33 -22.60
C ALA A 20 -10.19 8.13 -21.70
N ALA A 21 -10.94 7.14 -22.19
CA ALA A 21 -11.26 5.93 -21.43
C ALA A 21 -10.00 5.13 -21.03
N ALA A 22 -8.99 5.04 -21.91
CA ALA A 22 -7.72 4.40 -21.61
C ALA A 22 -6.92 5.16 -20.53
N LEU A 23 -6.88 6.49 -20.61
CA LEU A 23 -6.22 7.34 -19.62
C LEU A 23 -6.92 7.27 -18.26
N LEU A 24 -8.25 7.35 -18.23
CA LEU A 24 -9.03 7.18 -17.00
C LEU A 24 -8.83 5.78 -16.40
N SER A 25 -8.79 4.74 -17.24
CA SER A 25 -8.54 3.37 -16.78
C SER A 25 -7.12 3.19 -16.23
N SER A 26 -6.11 3.80 -16.87
CA SER A 26 -4.73 3.79 -16.39
C SER A 26 -4.59 4.55 -15.07
N LEU A 27 -5.19 5.75 -14.98
CA LEU A 27 -5.22 6.53 -13.75
C LEU A 27 -5.94 5.77 -12.64
N ALA A 28 -7.09 5.14 -12.93
CA ALA A 28 -7.79 4.30 -11.97
C ALA A 28 -6.91 3.12 -11.50
N ARG A 29 -6.20 2.44 -12.39
CA ARG A 29 -5.28 1.34 -12.02
C ARG A 29 -4.03 1.79 -11.26
N CYS A 30 -3.55 3.02 -11.51
CA CYS A 30 -2.41 3.58 -10.80
C CYS A 30 -2.80 4.26 -9.47
N SER A 31 -4.06 4.69 -9.32
CA SER A 31 -4.53 5.47 -8.17
C SER A 31 -5.39 4.64 -7.20
N PHE A 32 -6.08 3.60 -7.68
CA PHE A 32 -6.90 2.71 -6.86
C PHE A 32 -6.17 1.40 -6.59
N LEU A 33 -5.95 1.20 -5.29
CA LEU A 33 -5.64 -0.05 -4.62
C LEU A 33 -4.38 -0.77 -5.12
N GLU A 34 -3.29 -0.60 -4.36
CA GLU A 34 -2.70 -1.83 -3.83
C GLU A 34 -3.86 -2.63 -3.22
N PRO A 35 -4.10 -3.88 -3.62
CA PRO A 35 -4.90 -4.78 -2.83
C PRO A 35 -4.40 -4.63 -1.40
N ARG A 36 -5.27 -4.18 -0.50
CA ARG A 36 -4.98 -4.18 0.93
C ARG A 36 -4.98 -5.65 1.30
N ASP A 37 -3.88 -6.31 0.99
CA ASP A 37 -3.72 -7.72 1.21
C ASP A 37 -4.00 -7.90 2.71
N PRO A 38 -4.99 -8.71 3.10
CA PRO A 38 -5.28 -8.99 4.51
C PRO A 38 -4.17 -9.88 5.09
N VAL A 39 -2.92 -9.64 4.67
CA VAL A 39 -1.71 -10.17 5.27
C VAL A 39 -1.55 -9.42 6.57
N ASP A 40 -2.42 -9.78 7.51
CA ASP A 40 -2.02 -9.91 8.89
C ASP A 40 -0.82 -10.85 8.87
N SER A 41 0.37 -10.25 8.77
CA SER A 41 1.60 -11.02 8.83
C SER A 41 1.56 -11.67 10.21
N SER A 42 1.67 -13.00 10.28
CA SER A 42 1.81 -13.70 11.56
C SER A 42 2.97 -13.16 12.43
N LEU A 43 3.84 -12.34 11.83
CA LEU A 43 4.94 -11.64 12.45
C LEU A 43 4.59 -10.24 13.01
N SER A 44 3.47 -9.64 12.62
CA SER A 44 3.01 -8.29 13.04
C SER A 44 3.09 -8.08 14.56
N PRO A 45 2.66 -9.04 15.42
CA PRO A 45 2.77 -8.89 16.88
C PRO A 45 4.21 -8.69 17.39
N TYR A 46 5.23 -9.17 16.66
CA TYR A 46 6.62 -9.10 17.09
C TYR A 46 7.32 -7.79 16.69
N PHE A 47 6.72 -6.98 15.82
CA PHE A 47 7.29 -5.71 15.38
C PHE A 47 6.94 -4.53 16.31
N GLY A 48 6.09 -4.75 17.32
CA GLY A 48 5.68 -3.75 18.29
C GLY A 48 5.19 -2.47 17.62
N THR A 49 5.86 -1.34 17.87
CA THR A 49 5.48 -0.04 17.29
C THR A 49 5.77 0.10 15.79
N LYS A 50 6.27 -0.93 15.11
CA LYS A 50 6.57 -0.91 13.67
C LYS A 50 5.56 -1.66 12.81
N THR A 51 4.47 -2.13 13.40
CA THR A 51 3.33 -2.71 12.69
C THR A 51 2.34 -1.64 12.23
N ARG A 52 1.43 -1.97 11.29
CA ARG A 52 0.37 -1.05 10.85
C ARG A 52 -0.71 -0.94 11.93
N TYR A 53 -1.44 0.16 11.95
CA TYR A 53 -2.49 0.34 12.95
C TYR A 53 -3.61 -0.71 12.82
N GLU A 54 -3.86 -1.15 11.60
CA GLU A 54 -4.96 -2.03 11.26
C GLU A 54 -4.67 -3.49 11.57
N ASP A 55 -3.39 -3.88 11.59
CA ASP A 55 -2.95 -5.22 11.99
C ASP A 55 -3.28 -5.48 13.49
N VAL A 56 -3.18 -4.44 14.32
CA VAL A 56 -3.49 -4.52 15.77
C VAL A 56 -4.90 -4.06 16.11
N ASN A 57 -5.65 -3.56 15.13
CA ASN A 57 -7.00 -3.07 15.29
C ASN A 57 -7.83 -3.36 14.02
N PRO A 58 -8.27 -4.62 13.83
CA PRO A 58 -8.94 -5.05 12.61
C PRO A 58 -10.27 -4.33 12.37
N GLY A 59 -10.89 -3.76 13.41
CA GLY A 59 -12.09 -2.93 13.28
C GLY A 59 -11.90 -1.76 12.31
N LEU A 60 -10.70 -1.17 12.26
CA LEU A 60 -10.37 -0.06 11.35
C LEU A 60 -10.48 -0.42 9.86
N LEU A 61 -10.51 -1.72 9.52
CA LEU A 61 -10.75 -2.16 8.16
C LEU A 61 -12.21 -1.96 7.73
N SER A 62 -13.15 -2.10 8.69
CA SER A 62 -14.59 -1.94 8.47
C SER A 62 -15.01 -0.47 8.43
N GLY A 63 -14.30 0.40 9.14
CA GLY A 63 -14.54 1.84 9.12
C GLY A 63 -13.64 2.59 10.11
N PRO A 64 -13.41 3.90 9.87
CA PRO A 64 -12.55 4.72 10.74
C PRO A 64 -13.11 4.91 12.16
N GLU A 65 -14.38 4.59 12.37
CA GLU A 65 -15.12 4.75 13.63
C GLU A 65 -15.01 3.50 14.53
N ALA A 66 -14.43 2.40 14.02
CA ALA A 66 -14.24 1.17 14.77
C ALA A 66 -12.85 1.11 15.46
N PRO A 67 -12.73 0.45 16.63
CA PRO A 67 -13.74 -0.24 17.40
C PRO A 67 -14.46 0.80 18.26
N TRP A 68 -15.76 0.94 18.03
CA TRP A 68 -16.60 1.86 18.78
C TRP A 68 -16.40 1.62 20.28
N ARG A 69 -15.91 2.64 20.99
CA ARG A 69 -16.11 2.73 22.44
C ARG A 69 -17.51 3.24 22.65
N ASP A 70 -18.36 2.37 23.17
CA ASP A 70 -19.73 2.61 23.59
C ASP A 70 -20.64 3.30 22.55
N PRO A 71 -21.51 2.53 21.86
CA PRO A 71 -22.51 3.08 20.94
C PRO A 71 -23.33 4.22 21.56
N GLU A 72 -23.58 4.17 22.87
CA GLU A 72 -24.40 5.15 23.59
C GLU A 72 -23.75 6.55 23.67
N LEU A 73 -22.42 6.66 23.54
CA LEU A 73 -21.71 7.95 23.59
C LEU A 73 -21.94 8.82 22.35
N LEU A 74 -22.39 8.23 21.24
CA LEU A 74 -22.57 8.91 19.95
C LEU A 74 -23.97 8.74 19.38
N GLU A 75 -24.90 8.11 20.12
CA GLU A 75 -26.32 8.16 19.79
C GLU A 75 -26.71 9.64 19.71
N GLY A 76 -27.22 10.06 18.54
CA GLY A 76 -27.37 11.45 18.06
C GLY A 76 -28.26 12.39 18.89
N THR A 77 -28.40 12.12 20.17
CA THR A 77 -28.95 12.96 21.24
C THR A 77 -27.99 14.07 21.67
N CYS A 78 -26.68 13.95 21.40
CA CYS A 78 -25.65 14.90 21.82
C CYS A 78 -24.94 15.56 20.63
N THR A 79 -24.62 16.85 20.74
CA THR A 79 -23.77 17.56 19.77
C THR A 79 -22.32 17.58 20.26
N PRO A 80 -21.34 17.03 19.50
CA PRO A 80 -19.94 17.04 19.91
C PRO A 80 -19.41 18.48 19.93
N VAL A 81 -18.93 18.93 21.09
CA VAL A 81 -18.39 20.29 21.25
C VAL A 81 -16.89 20.34 20.96
N GLN A 82 -16.15 19.26 21.23
CA GLN A 82 -14.71 19.19 21.03
C GLN A 82 -14.24 17.76 20.73
N LEU A 83 -13.37 17.63 19.72
CA LEU A 83 -12.66 16.39 19.41
C LEU A 83 -11.16 16.58 19.67
N VAL A 84 -10.56 15.68 20.45
CA VAL A 84 -9.12 15.66 20.73
C VAL A 84 -8.54 14.34 20.27
N ALA A 85 -7.51 14.39 19.43
CA ALA A 85 -6.82 13.22 18.93
C ALA A 85 -5.30 13.33 19.14
N LEU A 86 -4.69 12.22 19.57
CA LEU A 86 -3.24 12.07 19.68
C LEU A 86 -2.80 11.02 18.66
N ILE A 87 -2.25 11.49 17.55
CA ILE A 87 -1.94 10.64 16.39
C ILE A 87 -0.42 10.62 16.20
N ARG A 88 0.19 9.44 16.27
CA ARG A 88 1.60 9.28 15.88
C ARG A 88 1.73 9.41 14.37
N HIS A 89 2.93 9.73 13.91
CA HIS A 89 3.28 9.59 12.50
C HIS A 89 2.91 8.22 11.90
N GLY A 90 2.59 8.21 10.61
CA GLY A 90 2.35 6.98 9.84
C GLY A 90 3.62 6.17 9.59
N THR A 91 3.54 5.20 8.67
CA THR A 91 4.66 4.37 8.23
C THR A 91 5.80 5.22 7.67
N ARG A 92 7.03 4.90 8.05
CA ARG A 92 8.24 5.62 7.62
C ARG A 92 9.37 4.64 7.31
N TYR A 93 10.30 5.10 6.47
CA TYR A 93 11.57 4.41 6.29
C TYR A 93 12.40 4.35 7.58
N PRO A 94 13.26 3.32 7.74
CA PRO A 94 14.21 3.28 8.85
C PRO A 94 15.14 4.50 8.84
N THR A 95 15.63 4.87 10.02
CA THR A 95 16.60 5.98 10.15
C THR A 95 17.90 5.65 9.41
N ALA A 96 18.67 6.67 9.00
CA ALA A 96 19.97 6.46 8.37
C ALA A 96 20.90 5.56 9.22
N LYS A 97 20.85 5.69 10.54
CA LYS A 97 21.59 4.83 11.49
C LYS A 97 21.14 3.37 11.39
N GLN A 98 19.83 3.11 11.35
CA GLN A 98 19.28 1.77 11.19
C GLN A 98 19.62 1.17 9.81
N ILE A 99 19.52 1.96 8.74
CA ILE A 99 19.87 1.54 7.37
C ILE A 99 21.33 1.06 7.33
N ARG A 100 22.27 1.82 7.93
CA ARG A 100 23.68 1.41 8.00
C ARG A 100 23.87 0.09 8.75
N LYS A 101 23.19 -0.10 9.88
CA LYS A 101 23.25 -1.35 10.64
C LYS A 101 22.68 -2.54 9.86
N LEU A 102 21.56 -2.37 9.18
CA LEU A 102 20.95 -3.41 8.34
C LEU A 102 21.87 -3.81 7.20
N ARG A 103 22.53 -2.83 6.54
CA ARG A 103 23.53 -3.11 5.50
C ARG A 103 24.73 -3.92 6.03
N GLN A 104 25.23 -3.57 7.21
CA GLN A 104 26.32 -4.30 7.84
C GLN A 104 25.93 -5.74 8.17
N LEU A 105 24.76 -5.95 8.78
CA LEU A 105 24.23 -7.28 9.09
C LEU A 105 24.09 -8.12 7.81
N HIS A 106 23.52 -7.55 6.76
CA HIS A 106 23.38 -8.21 5.47
C HIS A 106 24.74 -8.64 4.89
N GLY A 107 25.76 -7.79 4.97
CA GLY A 107 27.12 -8.14 4.53
C GLY A 107 27.70 -9.33 5.31
N LEU A 108 27.49 -9.40 6.62
CA LEU A 108 27.94 -10.53 7.44
C LEU A 108 27.23 -11.84 7.06
N LEU A 109 25.93 -11.78 6.77
CA LEU A 109 25.16 -12.95 6.34
C LEU A 109 25.64 -13.48 5.00
N GLN A 110 25.92 -12.59 4.03
CA GLN A 110 26.46 -13.00 2.73
C GLN A 110 27.83 -13.66 2.85
N ALA A 111 28.75 -13.07 3.62
CA ALA A 111 30.09 -13.62 3.82
C ALA A 111 30.08 -15.03 4.45
N ARG A 112 29.08 -15.32 5.30
CA ARG A 112 28.90 -16.63 5.92
C ARG A 112 28.33 -17.66 4.94
N GLY A 113 27.33 -17.27 4.14
CA GLY A 113 26.72 -18.13 3.12
C GLY A 113 27.69 -18.54 2.01
N SER A 114 28.63 -17.66 1.63
CA SER A 114 29.68 -17.99 0.66
C SER A 114 30.70 -19.01 1.16
N ARG A 115 30.82 -19.22 2.48
CA ARG A 115 31.80 -20.14 3.07
C ARG A 115 31.32 -21.60 3.15
N ASP A 116 30.00 -21.83 3.16
CA ASP A 116 29.41 -23.17 3.17
C ASP A 116 29.17 -23.76 1.76
N GLY A 117 29.25 -22.95 0.69
CA GLY A 117 29.03 -23.40 -0.68
C GLY A 117 30.27 -23.94 -1.43
N GLY A 118 31.44 -23.93 -0.79
CA GLY A 118 32.74 -24.22 -1.45
C GLY A 118 33.33 -25.61 -1.19
N GLY A 119 32.58 -26.52 -0.55
CA GLY A 119 33.07 -27.82 -0.09
C GLY A 119 32.47 -29.03 -0.82
N SER A 120 32.52 -29.08 -2.15
CA SER A 120 32.36 -30.35 -2.88
C SER A 120 33.58 -30.58 -3.77
N SER A 121 34.70 -30.91 -3.13
CA SER A 121 35.89 -31.44 -3.79
C SER A 121 35.62 -32.87 -4.29
N THR A 122 35.68 -33.03 -5.61
CA THR A 122 36.39 -34.12 -6.31
C THR A 122 36.55 -35.45 -5.57
N GLY A 123 35.83 -36.47 -6.07
CA GLY A 123 36.11 -37.88 -5.82
C GLY A 123 35.96 -38.67 -7.11
N SER A 124 36.95 -38.56 -8.00
CA SER A 124 37.17 -39.50 -9.11
C SER A 124 37.54 -40.87 -8.49
N ARG A 125 36.86 -41.92 -8.94
CA ARG A 125 37.25 -43.32 -8.70
C ARG A 125 37.20 -44.06 -10.03
N ASP A 126 38.33 -44.69 -10.30
CA ASP A 126 38.58 -45.71 -11.31
C ASP A 126 37.66 -46.93 -11.17
#